data_AF-A0A5N9C3W9-F1
#
_entry.id   AF-A0A5N9C3W9-F1
#
_cell.length_a   1.000
_cell.length_b   1.000
_cell.length_c   1.000
_cell.angle_alpha   90.00
_cell.angle_beta   90.00
_cell.angle_gamma   90.00
#
_symmetry.space_group_name_H-M   'P 1'
#
loop_
_entity.id
_entity.type
_entity.pdbx_description
1 polymer ?
#
loop_
_entity_poly.entity_id
_entity_poly.type
_entity_poly.pdbx_seq_one_letter_code
_entity_poly.pdbx_strand_id
1 'polypeptide(L)'
;MHFADPGYFEPIVPQILGNPKFWVFISGFFEILLGLILIPIYSRRVASIFFVFFLILVYWANIYMWINDIPIGGKLLSDTEHVFRGLIQVLLILIVMWIGQPYRKYFQYICSNMKK
;
A
#
# COMPACT_ATOMS: atom_id res chain seq x y z
N MET A 1 -13.69 -1.46 -2.55
CA MET A 1 -14.88 -1.09 -1.73
C MET A 1 -14.66 -1.45 -0.25
N HIS A 2 -13.61 -0.92 0.41
CA HIS A 2 -13.37 -1.14 1.86
C HIS A 2 -14.50 -0.59 2.76
N PHE A 3 -15.22 0.42 2.29
CA PHE A 3 -16.28 1.09 3.04
C PHE A 3 -17.69 0.57 2.74
N ALA A 4 -17.88 -0.19 1.65
CA ALA A 4 -19.20 -0.69 1.26
C ALA A 4 -19.42 -2.17 1.65
N ASP A 5 -18.36 -2.94 1.93
CA ASP A 5 -18.49 -4.29 2.48
C ASP A 5 -17.32 -4.63 3.41
N PRO A 6 -17.39 -4.24 4.70
CA PRO A 6 -16.36 -4.57 5.70
C PRO A 6 -16.16 -6.08 5.85
N GLY A 7 -17.23 -6.87 5.72
CA GLY A 7 -17.22 -8.32 5.88
C GLY A 7 -16.37 -9.05 4.83
N TYR A 8 -16.15 -8.41 3.67
CA TYR A 8 -15.30 -8.94 2.61
C TYR A 8 -13.81 -8.94 2.98
N PHE A 9 -13.33 -7.94 3.75
CA PHE A 9 -11.91 -7.78 4.08
C PHE A 9 -11.57 -8.17 5.53
N GLU A 10 -12.57 -8.34 6.39
CA GLU A 10 -12.41 -8.80 7.78
C GLU A 10 -11.54 -10.06 7.93
N PRO A 11 -11.69 -11.12 7.11
CA PRO A 11 -10.91 -12.34 7.32
C PRO A 11 -9.40 -12.14 7.14
N ILE A 12 -8.99 -11.20 6.27
CA ILE A 12 -7.60 -11.02 5.80
C ILE A 12 -6.70 -10.45 6.90
N VAL A 13 -7.27 -9.75 7.87
CA VAL A 13 -6.49 -9.09 8.92
C VAL A 13 -5.83 -10.16 9.81
N PRO A 14 -4.50 -10.11 10.02
CA PRO A 14 -3.79 -10.99 10.93
C PRO A 14 -4.46 -11.05 12.31
N GLN A 15 -4.70 -12.26 12.83
CA GLN A 15 -5.40 -12.46 14.10
C GLN A 15 -4.69 -11.79 15.30
N ILE A 16 -3.37 -11.59 15.20
CA ILE A 16 -2.56 -10.81 16.16
C ILE A 16 -3.10 -9.39 16.38
N LEU A 17 -3.75 -8.80 15.38
CA LEU A 17 -4.25 -7.43 15.41
C LEU A 17 -5.61 -7.31 16.13
N GLY A 18 -6.19 -8.42 16.59
CA GLY A 18 -7.36 -8.44 17.46
C GLY A 18 -8.68 -8.16 16.74
N ASN A 19 -8.96 -6.90 16.36
CA ASN A 19 -10.24 -6.47 15.77
C ASN A 19 -10.12 -6.20 14.26
N PRO A 20 -10.47 -7.16 13.40
CA PRO A 20 -10.28 -7.02 11.95
C PRO A 20 -11.04 -5.84 11.34
N LYS A 21 -12.27 -5.58 11.80
CA LYS A 21 -13.10 -4.47 11.31
C LYS A 21 -12.41 -3.11 11.50
N PHE A 22 -11.78 -2.93 12.66
CA PHE A 22 -11.06 -1.69 12.96
C PHE A 22 -9.90 -1.47 11.99
N TRP A 23 -9.11 -2.52 11.72
CA TRP A 23 -7.94 -2.42 10.86
C TRP A 23 -8.28 -2.27 9.37
N VAL A 24 -9.38 -2.87 8.90
CA VAL A 24 -9.89 -2.65 7.54
C VAL A 24 -10.35 -1.21 7.35
N PHE A 25 -11.06 -0.65 8.34
CA PHE A 25 -11.53 0.73 8.25
C PHE A 25 -10.36 1.72 8.31
N ILE A 26 -9.39 1.46 9.18
CA ILE A 26 -8.24 2.35 9.36
C ILE A 26 -7.31 2.31 8.13
N SER A 27 -7.09 1.13 7.53
CA SER A 27 -6.31 1.02 6.29
C SER A 27 -7.01 1.77 5.16
N GLY A 28 -8.32 1.59 5.00
CA GLY A 28 -9.10 2.31 3.99
C GLY A 28 -9.05 3.84 4.17
N PHE A 29 -9.07 4.31 5.42
CA PHE A 29 -8.91 5.74 5.72
C PHE A 29 -7.53 6.26 5.33
N PHE A 30 -6.47 5.54 5.70
CA PHE A 30 -5.09 5.93 5.35
C PHE A 30 -4.83 5.87 3.84
N GLU A 31 -5.42 4.93 3.11
CA GLU A 31 -5.28 4.85 1.66
C GLU A 31 -5.84 6.11 0.98
N ILE A 32 -7.05 6.53 1.34
CA ILE A 32 -7.67 7.76 0.80
C ILE A 32 -6.86 8.99 1.24
N LEU A 33 -6.50 9.07 2.51
CA LEU A 33 -5.76 10.20 3.07
C LEU A 33 -4.39 10.36 2.38
N LEU A 34 -3.61 9.30 2.25
CA LEU A 34 -2.30 9.32 1.59
C LEU A 34 -2.44 9.61 0.09
N GLY A 35 -3.47 9.07 -0.57
CA GLY A 35 -3.81 9.42 -1.95
C GLY A 35 -4.11 10.90 -2.14
N LEU A 36 -4.85 11.53 -1.22
CA LEU A 36 -5.13 12.97 -1.24
C LEU A 36 -3.88 13.81 -0.97
N ILE A 37 -3.04 13.40 -0.01
CA ILE A 37 -1.78 14.10 0.33
C ILE A 37 -0.74 13.97 -0.79
N LEU A 38 -0.90 13.03 -1.73
CA LEU A 38 -0.08 12.92 -2.95
C LEU A 38 -0.44 13.95 -4.03
N ILE A 39 -1.61 14.58 -3.97
CA ILE A 39 -2.04 15.57 -4.98
C ILE A 39 -1.14 16.82 -4.97
N PRO A 40 -0.89 17.48 -3.81
CA PRO A 40 -0.09 18.70 -3.77
C PRO A 40 1.40 18.44 -4.04
N ILE A 41 2.00 19.22 -4.94
CA ILE A 41 3.40 19.05 -5.38
C ILE A 41 4.41 19.13 -4.22
N TYR A 42 4.10 19.90 -3.17
CA TYR A 42 4.99 20.13 -2.04
C TYR A 42 5.06 18.95 -1.07
N SER A 43 3.97 18.18 -0.93
CA SER A 43 3.87 17.03 -0.03
C SER A 43 4.24 15.72 -0.71
N ARG A 44 4.23 15.65 -2.05
CA ARG A 44 4.46 14.43 -2.85
C ARG A 44 5.62 13.56 -2.38
N ARG A 45 6.76 14.16 -2.03
CA ARG A 45 7.96 13.40 -1.64
C ARG A 45 7.79 12.68 -0.30
N VAL A 46 7.23 13.37 0.69
CA VAL A 46 7.00 12.80 2.02
C VAL A 46 5.83 11.82 1.93
N ALA A 47 4.76 12.22 1.25
CA ALA A 47 3.57 11.41 1.00
C ALA A 47 3.91 10.09 0.29
N SER A 48 4.75 10.11 -0.74
CA SER A 48 5.13 8.89 -1.47
C SER A 48 5.89 7.90 -0.59
N ILE A 49 6.77 8.39 0.30
CA ILE A 49 7.52 7.50 1.20
C ILE A 49 6.56 6.81 2.16
N PHE A 50 5.68 7.58 2.82
CA PHE A 50 4.66 7.01 3.70
C PHE A 50 3.72 6.08 2.95
N PHE A 51 3.35 6.40 1.72
CA PHE A 51 2.44 5.58 0.94
C PHE A 51 3.09 4.27 0.46
N VAL A 52 4.39 4.26 0.15
CA VAL A 52 5.14 3.01 -0.11
C VAL A 52 5.16 2.13 1.13
N PHE A 53 5.46 2.67 2.32
CA PHE A 53 5.43 1.91 3.57
C PHE A 53 4.03 1.35 3.84
N PHE A 54 3.00 2.15 3.64
CA PHE A 54 1.61 1.73 3.77
C PHE A 54 1.26 0.59 2.80
N LEU A 55 1.64 0.70 1.52
CA LEU A 55 1.43 -0.36 0.52
C LEU A 55 2.15 -1.66 0.91
N ILE A 56 3.36 -1.59 1.46
CA ILE A 56 4.09 -2.78 1.95
C ILE A 56 3.31 -3.43 3.10
N LEU A 57 2.80 -2.64 4.05
CA LEU A 57 2.06 -3.13 5.21
C LEU A 57 0.73 -3.79 4.81
N VAL A 58 -0.01 -3.19 3.88
CA VAL A 58 -1.25 -3.80 3.36
C VAL A 58 -0.96 -5.07 2.58
N TYR A 59 0.13 -5.11 1.80
CA TYR A 59 0.53 -6.31 1.09
C TYR A 59 0.94 -7.46 2.01
N TRP A 60 1.51 -7.15 3.17
CA TRP A 60 1.78 -8.16 4.19
C TRP A 60 0.50 -8.88 4.63
N ALA A 61 -0.63 -8.19 4.76
CA ALA A 61 -1.92 -8.82 5.01
C ALA A 61 -2.37 -9.72 3.84
N ASN A 62 -2.10 -9.32 2.59
CA ASN A 62 -2.36 -10.16 1.40
C ASN A 62 -1.50 -11.44 1.36
N ILE A 63 -0.27 -11.41 1.89
CA ILE A 63 0.57 -12.61 2.05
C ILE A 63 0.03 -13.48 3.18
N TYR A 64 -0.34 -12.87 4.30
CA TYR A 64 -0.87 -13.60 5.45
C TYR A 64 -2.10 -14.43 5.06
N MET A 65 -3.03 -13.86 4.29
CA MET A 65 -4.19 -14.61 3.82
C MET A 65 -3.85 -15.73 2.83
N TRP A 66 -2.78 -15.59 2.03
CA TRP A 66 -2.34 -16.61 1.08
C TRP A 66 -1.78 -17.81 1.83
N ILE A 67 -0.94 -17.56 2.84
CA ILE A 67 -0.30 -18.63 3.63
C ILE A 67 -1.31 -19.37 4.52
N ASN A 68 -2.36 -18.67 5.00
CA ASN A 68 -3.34 -19.22 5.93
C ASN A 68 -4.65 -19.65 5.26
N ASP A 69 -4.72 -19.70 3.92
CA ASP A 69 -5.91 -20.07 3.14
C ASP A 69 -7.19 -19.38 3.64
N ILE A 70 -7.11 -18.07 3.82
CA ILE A 70 -8.21 -17.31 4.40
C ILE A 70 -9.20 -16.94 3.27
N PRO A 71 -10.46 -17.41 3.35
CA PRO A 71 -11.46 -17.09 2.33
C PRO A 71 -11.86 -15.61 2.41
N ILE A 72 -11.93 -14.97 1.25
CA ILE A 72 -12.49 -13.62 1.09
C ILE A 72 -13.89 -13.75 0.49
N GLY A 73 -14.91 -13.22 1.16
CA GLY A 73 -16.29 -13.25 0.65
C GLY A 73 -16.82 -14.67 0.41
N GLY A 74 -16.36 -15.65 1.20
CA GLY A 74 -16.76 -17.06 1.09
C GLY A 74 -16.02 -17.88 0.02
N LYS A 75 -15.03 -17.32 -0.67
CA LYS A 75 -14.23 -18.03 -1.68
C LYS A 75 -12.74 -17.99 -1.31
N LEU A 76 -12.07 -19.15 -1.40
CA LEU A 76 -10.61 -19.23 -1.40
C LEU A 76 -10.08 -18.69 -2.73
N LEU A 77 -9.13 -17.78 -2.67
CA LEU A 77 -8.46 -17.29 -3.87
C LEU A 77 -7.48 -18.34 -4.37
N SER A 78 -7.36 -18.42 -5.70
CA SER A 78 -6.35 -19.24 -6.36
C SER A 78 -4.97 -18.58 -6.23
N ASP A 79 -3.90 -19.39 -6.25
CA ASP A 79 -2.51 -18.91 -6.32
C ASP A 79 -2.29 -17.89 -7.44
N THR A 80 -2.97 -18.06 -8.58
CA THR A 80 -2.88 -17.11 -9.71
C THR A 80 -3.39 -15.72 -9.31
N GLU A 81 -4.47 -15.66 -8.53
CA GLU A 81 -5.07 -14.40 -8.07
C GLU A 81 -4.16 -13.71 -7.04
N HIS A 82 -3.46 -14.48 -6.20
CA HIS A 82 -2.45 -13.97 -5.28
C HIS A 82 -1.23 -13.38 -6.02
N VAL A 83 -0.72 -14.08 -7.03
CA VAL A 83 0.38 -13.58 -7.86
C VAL A 83 -0.01 -12.30 -8.59
N PHE A 84 -1.23 -12.24 -9.15
CA PHE A 84 -1.72 -11.05 -9.83
C PHE A 84 -1.83 -9.84 -8.88
N ARG A 85 -2.31 -10.05 -7.65
CA ARG A 85 -2.30 -9.03 -6.60
C ARG A 85 -0.89 -8.54 -6.29
N GLY A 86 0.08 -9.44 -6.20
CA GLY A 86 1.50 -9.11 -6.01
C GLY A 86 2.06 -8.23 -7.13
N LEU A 87 1.75 -8.57 -8.39
CA LEU A 87 2.18 -7.78 -9.55
C LEU A 87 1.59 -6.37 -9.53
N ILE A 88 0.28 -6.23 -9.25
CA ILE A 88 -0.36 -4.91 -9.12
C ILE A 88 0.30 -4.10 -7.99
N GLN A 89 0.60 -4.74 -6.86
CA GLN A 89 1.22 -4.05 -5.73
C GLN A 89 2.59 -3.48 -6.08
N VAL A 90 3.42 -4.26 -6.78
CA VAL A 90 4.74 -3.81 -7.24
C VAL A 90 4.58 -2.61 -8.19
N LEU A 91 3.64 -2.68 -9.13
CA LEU A 91 3.36 -1.58 -10.05
C LEU A 91 2.91 -0.30 -9.31
N LEU A 92 2.02 -0.43 -8.31
CA LEU A 92 1.57 0.71 -7.50
C LEU A 92 2.73 1.35 -6.73
N ILE A 93 3.61 0.55 -6.12
CA ILE A 93 4.80 1.04 -5.42
C ILE A 93 5.72 1.81 -6.38
N LEU A 94 5.95 1.29 -7.59
CA LEU A 94 6.75 1.97 -8.62
C LEU A 94 6.12 3.31 -9.04
N ILE A 95 4.81 3.36 -9.27
CA ILE A 95 4.08 4.58 -9.62
C ILE A 95 4.21 5.63 -8.50
N VAL A 96 3.99 5.24 -7.26
CA VAL A 96 4.08 6.14 -6.10
C VAL A 96 5.50 6.70 -5.94
N MET A 97 6.52 5.84 -6.07
CA MET A 97 7.92 6.29 -6.04
C MET A 97 8.25 7.26 -7.18
N TRP A 98 7.71 7.01 -8.38
CA TRP A 98 7.90 7.87 -9.53
C TRP A 98 7.25 9.26 -9.33
N ILE A 99 6.02 9.30 -8.80
CA ILE A 99 5.30 10.56 -8.51
C ILE A 99 6.02 11.38 -7.42
N GLY A 100 6.52 10.71 -6.38
CA GLY A 100 7.20 11.36 -5.26
C GLY A 100 8.56 11.96 -5.57
N GLN A 101 9.19 11.49 -6.66
CA GLN A 101 10.57 11.78 -7.04
C GLN A 101 11.52 11.93 -5.83
N PRO A 102 11.54 10.97 -4.89
CA PRO A 102 12.31 11.11 -3.65
C PRO A 102 13.82 11.24 -3.89
N TYR A 103 14.29 10.93 -5.09
CA TYR A 103 15.68 11.05 -5.53
C TYR A 103 16.07 12.45 -6.05
N ARG A 104 15.12 13.34 -6.38
CA ARG A 104 15.40 14.60 -7.11
C ARG A 104 16.35 15.55 -6.38
N LYS A 105 16.20 15.68 -5.06
CA LYS A 105 17.04 16.57 -4.24
C LYS A 105 18.45 16.01 -4.01
N TYR A 106 18.58 14.68 -3.92
CA TYR A 106 19.87 13.99 -3.80
C TYR A 106 20.63 14.09 -5.13
N PHE A 107 19.94 13.92 -6.25
CA PHE A 107 20.51 14.12 -7.59
C PHE A 107 20.93 15.58 -7.84
N GLN A 108 20.11 16.57 -7.45
CA GLN A 108 20.51 17.99 -7.52
C GLN A 108 21.72 18.32 -6.65
N TYR A 109 21.80 17.75 -5.44
CA TYR A 109 22.96 17.92 -4.57
C TYR A 109 24.24 17.35 -5.20
N ILE A 110 24.19 16.12 -5.74
CA ILE A 110 25.33 15.51 -6.43
C ILE A 110 25.73 16.32 -7.68
N CYS A 111 24.78 16.69 -8.53
CA CYS A 111 25.07 17.51 -9.72
C CYS A 111 25.65 18.89 -9.37
N SER A 112 25.19 19.51 -8.27
CA SER A 112 25.76 20.76 -7.76
C SER A 112 27.20 20.60 -7.29
N ASN A 113 27.54 19.45 -6.69
CA ASN A 113 28.84 19.22 -6.10
C ASN A 113 29.88 18.69 -7.11
N MET A 114 29.45 18.14 -8.26
CA MET A 114 30.35 17.75 -9.36
C MET A 114 30.70 18.89 -10.32
N LYS A 115 30.08 20.07 -10.19
CA LYS A 115 30.38 21.28 -10.98
C LYS A 115 31.35 22.25 -10.29
N LYS A 116 31.81 21.93 -9.08
CA LYS A 116 32.89 22.64 -8.38
C LYS A 116 34.17 21.84 -8.51
#